data_AF-A0A7J5D654-F1
#
_entry.id   AF-A0A7J5D654-F1
#
_cell.length_a   1.000
_cell.length_b   1.000
_cell.length_c   1.000
_cell.angle_alpha   90.00
_cell.angle_beta   90.00
_cell.angle_gamma   90.00
#
_symmetry.space_group_name_H-M   'P 1'
#
loop_
_entity.id
_entity.type
_entity.pdbx_description
1 polymer ?
#
loop_
_entity_poly.entity_id
_entity_poly.type
_entity_poly.pdbx_seq_one_letter_code
_entity_poly.pdbx_strand_id
1 'polypeptide(L)'
;MAVLRCRTSPREVAHACWYHDFFGAGIDFYQAPPLPITQLFRPDRAGRFPWEEGADEPCRAGQPLLWIPKDETTGPWTDIT
;
A
#
# COMPACT_ATOMS: atom_id res chain seq x y z
N MET A 1 14.75 -5.84 -6.26
CA MET A 1 15.23 -4.88 -5.25
C MET A 1 14.38 -3.63 -5.36
N ALA A 2 13.39 -3.44 -4.48
CA ALA A 2 12.65 -2.19 -4.41
C ALA A 2 13.56 -1.14 -3.76
N VAL A 3 13.70 0.01 -4.40
CA VAL A 3 14.51 1.12 -3.91
C VAL A 3 13.93 1.63 -2.59
N LEU A 4 14.52 1.22 -1.47
CA LEU A 4 14.25 1.73 -0.14
C LEU A 4 14.72 3.18 -0.08
N ARG A 5 13.90 4.12 -0.54
CA ARG A 5 14.00 5.50 -0.05
C ARG A 5 13.67 5.44 1.45
N CYS A 6 14.58 5.95 2.28
CA CYS A 6 14.36 6.12 3.72
C CYS A 6 13.00 6.81 3.92
N ARG A 7 12.02 6.08 4.46
CA ARG A 7 10.62 6.52 4.50
C ARG A 7 10.22 6.80 5.93
N THR A 8 9.67 7.99 6.15
CA THR A 8 9.27 8.49 7.47
C THR A 8 7.78 8.78 7.58
N SER A 9 7.03 8.67 6.47
CA SER A 9 5.60 8.97 6.44
C SER A 9 4.76 7.72 6.70
N PRO A 10 3.79 7.75 7.63
CA PRO A 10 2.82 6.68 7.81
C PRO A 10 1.73 6.67 6.72
N ARG A 11 1.80 7.60 5.76
CA ARG A 11 0.79 7.85 4.74
C ARG A 11 1.41 8.00 3.36
N GLU A 12 0.84 7.30 2.39
CA GLU A 12 1.38 7.28 1.03
C GLU A 12 0.26 7.26 0.00
N VAL A 13 0.46 7.99 -1.12
CA VAL A 13 -0.52 8.02 -2.21
C VAL A 13 -0.54 6.67 -2.90
N ALA A 14 -1.74 6.13 -3.13
CA ALA A 14 -1.90 4.86 -3.83
C ALA A 14 -1.55 5.02 -5.31
N HIS A 15 -0.74 4.09 -5.82
CA HIS A 15 -0.41 3.96 -7.23
C HIS A 15 -1.66 3.57 -8.03
N ALA A 16 -1.80 4.13 -9.23
CA ALA A 16 -3.00 3.98 -10.05
C ALA A 16 -3.33 2.53 -10.44
N CYS A 17 -2.33 1.63 -10.48
CA CYS A 17 -2.56 0.21 -10.80
C CYS A 17 -3.48 -0.51 -9.80
N TRP A 18 -3.66 0.03 -8.60
CA TRP A 18 -4.52 -0.55 -7.56
C TRP A 18 -5.99 -0.12 -7.66
N TYR A 19 -6.31 0.81 -8.57
CA TYR A 19 -7.59 1.50 -8.57
C TYR A 19 -8.74 0.58 -8.93
N HIS A 20 -8.54 -0.25 -9.95
CA HIS A 20 -9.53 -1.23 -10.37
C HIS A 20 -9.83 -2.23 -9.24
N ASP A 21 -8.79 -2.82 -8.65
CA ASP A 21 -8.94 -3.95 -7.73
C ASP A 21 -9.51 -3.56 -6.36
N PHE A 22 -9.20 -2.36 -5.86
CA PHE A 22 -9.62 -1.92 -4.52
C PHE A 22 -10.63 -0.78 -4.50
N PHE A 23 -10.73 0.00 -5.59
CA PHE A 23 -11.47 1.28 -5.59
C PHE A 23 -12.51 1.39 -6.71
N GLY A 24 -12.91 0.28 -7.37
CA GLY A 24 -13.87 0.27 -8.48
C GLY A 24 -15.14 1.07 -8.22
N ALA A 25 -15.85 0.80 -7.11
CA ALA A 25 -17.05 1.56 -6.75
C ALA A 25 -16.79 3.07 -6.53
N GLY A 26 -15.59 3.43 -6.05
CA GLY A 26 -15.18 4.82 -5.91
C GLY A 26 -14.98 5.48 -7.27
N ILE A 27 -14.35 4.79 -8.21
CA ILE A 27 -14.21 5.26 -9.60
C ILE A 27 -15.59 5.45 -10.23
N ASP A 28 -16.47 4.46 -10.07
CA ASP A 28 -17.84 4.50 -10.58
C ASP A 28 -18.64 5.67 -10.01
N PHE A 29 -18.48 5.97 -8.73
CA PHE A 29 -19.18 7.09 -8.10
C PHE A 29 -18.59 8.45 -8.49
N TYR A 30 -17.27 8.61 -8.39
CA TYR A 30 -16.62 9.91 -8.56
C TYR A 30 -16.32 10.27 -10.02
N GLN A 31 -16.27 9.29 -10.93
CA GLN A 31 -16.08 9.46 -12.38
C GLN A 31 -14.86 10.31 -12.78
N ALA A 32 -13.87 10.49 -11.89
CA ALA A 32 -12.74 11.41 -12.08
C ALA A 32 -11.40 10.87 -11.51
N PRO A 33 -10.85 9.78 -12.06
CA PRO A 33 -9.51 9.32 -11.68
C PRO A 33 -8.38 10.25 -12.18
N PRO A 34 -7.23 10.35 -11.46
CA PRO A 34 -6.94 9.60 -10.25
C PRO A 34 -7.60 10.21 -9.00
N LEU A 35 -8.24 9.36 -8.19
CA LEU A 35 -8.79 9.73 -6.89
C LEU A 35 -7.66 10.00 -5.89
N PRO A 36 -7.80 10.96 -4.96
CA PRO A 36 -6.77 11.31 -3.97
C PRO A 36 -6.68 10.26 -2.84
N ILE A 37 -6.51 8.99 -3.19
CA ILE A 37 -6.46 7.88 -2.25
C ILE A 37 -5.10 7.85 -1.57
N THR A 38 -5.13 7.91 -0.24
CA THR A 38 -3.96 7.80 0.61
C THR A 38 -4.09 6.54 1.46
N GLN A 39 -3.09 5.66 1.39
CA GLN A 39 -2.98 4.53 2.30
C GLN A 39 -2.42 4.99 3.65
N LEU A 40 -3.00 4.50 4.73
CA LEU A 40 -2.47 4.61 6.09
C LEU A 40 -1.93 3.24 6.53
N PHE A 41 -0.70 3.22 7.07
CA PHE A 41 -0.10 1.98 7.57
C PHE A 41 -0.41 1.74 9.03
N ARG A 42 -0.73 0.50 9.37
CA ARG A 42 -0.73 0.05 10.76
C ARG A 42 0.70 -0.30 11.16
N PRO A 43 1.23 0.29 12.25
CA PRO A 43 2.47 -0.17 12.83
C PRO A 43 2.29 -1.51 13.55
N ASP A 44 3.41 -2.15 13.88
CA ASP A 44 3.45 -3.29 14.78
C ASP A 44 3.15 -2.89 16.25
N ARG A 45 3.19 -3.87 17.16
CA ARG A 45 2.90 -3.62 18.58
C ARG A 45 3.89 -2.68 19.26
N ALA A 46 5.12 -2.60 18.73
CA ALA A 46 6.16 -1.68 19.20
C ALA A 46 6.07 -0.30 18.54
N GLY A 47 5.08 -0.06 17.67
CA GLY A 47 4.90 1.21 16.97
C GLY A 47 5.74 1.36 15.71
N ARG A 48 6.37 0.28 15.22
CA ARG A 48 7.22 0.31 14.03
C ARG A 48 6.43 0.04 12.76
N PHE A 49 6.69 0.81 11.72
CA PHE A 49 6.08 0.65 10.40
C PHE A 49 6.79 -0.42 9.56
N PRO A 50 6.13 -0.94 8.51
CA PRO A 50 6.63 -2.07 7.71
C PRO A 50 8.06 -1.92 7.15
N TRP A 51 8.51 -0.69 6.91
CA TRP A 51 9.84 -0.39 6.37
C TRP A 51 10.90 -0.12 7.44
N GLU A 52 10.52 0.01 8.71
CA GLU A 52 11.46 0.29 9.79
C GLU A 52 12.22 -0.98 10.20
N GLU A 53 13.45 -0.80 10.67
CA GLU A 53 14.27 -1.92 11.12
C GLU A 53 13.64 -2.62 12.33
N GLY A 54 13.65 -3.95 12.30
CA GLY A 54 13.10 -4.79 13.37
C GLY A 54 11.57 -4.93 13.37
N ALA A 55 10.82 -4.20 12.54
CA ALA A 55 9.36 -4.36 12.45
C ALA A 55 8.97 -5.84 12.26
N ASP A 56 7.95 -6.27 13.01
CA ASP A 56 7.56 -7.68 13.06
C ASP A 56 7.10 -8.20 11.69
N GLU A 57 7.36 -9.48 11.38
CA GLU A 57 7.05 -10.07 10.07
C GLU A 57 5.57 -9.94 9.66
N PRO A 58 4.58 -10.17 10.56
CA PRO A 58 3.18 -9.93 10.23
C PRO A 58 2.87 -8.46 9.89
N CYS A 59 3.64 -7.51 10.44
CA CYS A 59 3.50 -6.09 10.07
C CYS A 59 4.03 -5.83 8.66
N ARG A 60 5.14 -6.47 8.29
CA ARG A 60 5.75 -6.35 6.95
C ARG A 60 4.90 -6.97 5.85
N ALA A 61 4.40 -8.19 6.09
CA ALA A 61 3.71 -9.00 5.10
C ALA A 61 2.18 -8.97 5.23
N GLY A 62 1.62 -8.24 6.20
CA GLY A 62 0.18 -8.21 6.45
C GLY A 62 -0.57 -7.08 5.76
N GLN A 63 0.12 -6.18 5.06
CA GLN A 63 -0.48 -5.01 4.40
C GLN A 63 0.10 -4.83 2.98
N PRO A 64 -0.74 -4.60 1.95
CA PRO A 64 -0.24 -4.25 0.63
C PRO A 64 0.49 -2.92 0.68
N LEU A 65 1.51 -2.78 -0.15
CA LEU A 65 2.22 -1.51 -0.32
C LEU A 65 1.60 -0.77 -1.51
N LEU A 66 0.44 -0.13 -1.31
CA LEU A 66 -0.35 0.44 -2.42
C LEU A 66 0.36 1.55 -3.17
N TRP A 67 1.45 2.09 -2.64
CA TRP A 67 2.22 3.18 -3.26
C TRP A 67 3.22 2.70 -4.31
N ILE A 68 3.56 1.40 -4.35
CA ILE A 68 4.39 0.80 -5.41
C ILE A 68 3.50 0.11 -6.44
N PRO A 69 4.02 -0.14 -7.66
CA PRO A 69 3.35 -0.99 -8.63
C PRO A 69 2.95 -2.36 -8.08
N LYS A 70 1.83 -2.90 -8.57
CA LYS A 70 1.28 -4.19 -8.12
C LYS A 70 2.18 -5.38 -8.47
N ASP A 71 2.97 -5.29 -9.53
CA ASP A 71 3.95 -6.30 -9.93
C ASP A 71 5.25 -6.25 -9.09
N GLU A 72 5.48 -5.17 -8.35
CA GLU A 72 6.61 -5.01 -7.43
C GLU A 72 6.25 -5.35 -5.97
N THR A 73 4.97 -5.59 -5.67
CA THR A 73 4.50 -6.02 -4.35
C THR A 73 4.53 -7.54 -4.21
N THR A 74 4.42 -8.05 -2.99
CA THR A 74 4.35 -9.49 -2.71
C THR A 74 3.27 -9.72 -1.67
N GLY A 75 2.48 -10.78 -1.81
CA GLY A 75 1.44 -11.15 -0.85
C GLY A 75 0.13 -11.54 -1.54
N PRO A 76 -0.88 -12.00 -0.79
CA PRO A 76 -2.13 -12.55 -1.33
C PRO A 76 -2.96 -11.55 -2.16
N TRP A 77 -2.63 -10.27 -2.12
CA TRP A 77 -3.29 -9.20 -2.87
C TRP A 77 -2.80 -9.06 -4.32
N THR A 78 -1.70 -9.71 -4.70
CA THR A 78 -1.23 -9.70 -6.11
C THR A 78 -2.18 -10.45 -7.03
N ASP A 79 -2.94 -11.40 -6.48
CA ASP A 79 -3.75 -12.35 -7.25
C ASP A 79 -5.23 -11.94 -7.30
N ILE A 80 -5.60 -10.82 -6.66
CA ILE A 80 -6.94 -10.25 -6.75
C ILE A 80 -7.13 -9.72 -8.18
N THR A 81 -8.20 -10.16 -8.84
CA THR A 81 -8.62 -9.75 -10.20
C THR A 81 -10.02 -9.18 -10.18
#